data_AF-A0A6B3II25-F1
#
_entry.id   AF-A0A6B3II25-F1
#
_cell.length_a   1.000
_cell.length_b   1.000
_cell.length_c   1.000
_cell.angle_alpha   90.00
_cell.angle_beta   90.00
_cell.angle_gamma   90.00
#
_symmetry.space_group_name_H-M   'P 1'
#
loop_
_entity.id
_entity.type
_entity.pdbx_description
1 polymer ?
#
loop_
_entity_poly.entity_id
_entity_poly.type
_entity_poly.pdbx_seq_one_letter_code
_entity_poly.pdbx_strand_id
1 'polypeptide(L)'
;EFRTPLTLIMGPLEELRGRLAQSDPQVQQELEVIHRNGLRLGKLVNTLLDFSRIEAGRMQATYEPADLAAVTSELASVFRSAIDRAGLDFIVDCPPLDEPVYIDRSMWEKVMLNLLSNALKFTFDGSIAVVVRAANGEAVVTVRDTGIGVPAEEMPRLFERFHRIENARSRSNEGSGIGLALVQELVNLHGGAISARSTEGEGTTFSIRLPFGAAHLSSDALTPQADTSAAPVHASPYVQEALRWLPRGQRGASTVDTIDGEPVTGPGIAARVLIADDNADMREYLSRLLAGAGYEVRAVNDGLDALDAIRAQAPDLVVSDVMMPRLDGLALVAAL
;
A
#
# COMPACT_ATOMS: atom_id res chain seq x y z
N GLU A 1 -11.66 -20.63 -5.04
CA GLU A 1 -10.76 -21.49 -4.25
C GLU A 1 -9.43 -20.85 -3.85
N PHE A 2 -9.19 -19.56 -4.13
CA PHE A 2 -7.87 -18.93 -3.88
C PHE A 2 -7.46 -18.72 -2.41
N ARG A 3 -8.42 -18.67 -1.46
CA ARG A 3 -8.11 -18.40 -0.04
C ARG A 3 -7.41 -19.56 0.66
N THR A 4 -7.92 -20.78 0.48
CA THR A 4 -7.43 -21.99 1.15
C THR A 4 -5.94 -22.29 0.93
N PRO A 5 -5.40 -22.31 -0.31
CA PRO A 5 -3.98 -22.59 -0.51
C PRO A 5 -3.09 -21.52 0.11
N LEU A 6 -3.51 -20.25 0.09
CA LEU A 6 -2.76 -19.19 0.75
C LEU A 6 -2.76 -19.36 2.27
N THR A 7 -3.90 -19.66 2.89
CA THR A 7 -3.97 -19.95 4.33
C THR A 7 -3.06 -21.12 4.72
N LEU A 8 -2.98 -22.16 3.88
CA LEU A 8 -2.10 -23.31 4.08
C LEU A 8 -0.62 -23.00 3.89
N ILE A 9 -0.26 -21.94 3.18
CA ILE A 9 1.13 -21.43 3.08
C ILE A 9 1.45 -20.53 4.27
N MET A 10 0.53 -19.62 4.63
CA MET A 10 0.75 -18.59 5.63
C MET A 10 0.79 -19.13 7.07
N GLY A 11 -0.07 -20.10 7.41
CA GLY A 11 -0.12 -20.68 8.75
C GLY A 11 1.22 -21.31 9.18
N PRO A 12 1.79 -22.26 8.41
CA PRO A 12 3.11 -22.83 8.71
C PRO A 12 4.23 -21.79 8.71
N LEU A 13 4.15 -20.77 7.84
CA LEU A 13 5.14 -19.71 7.77
C LEU A 13 5.15 -18.81 9.03
N GLU A 14 3.99 -18.48 9.58
CA GLU A 14 3.88 -17.78 10.86
C GLU A 14 4.45 -18.63 12.02
N GLU A 15 4.17 -19.94 12.04
CA GLU A 15 4.76 -20.86 13.02
C GLU A 15 6.29 -20.92 12.90
N LEU A 16 6.82 -21.01 11.68
CA LEU A 16 8.25 -20.98 11.38
C LEU A 16 8.90 -19.67 11.85
N ARG A 17 8.27 -18.53 11.60
CA ARG A 17 8.74 -17.22 12.09
C ARG A 17 8.81 -17.16 13.62
N GLY A 18 7.80 -17.70 14.30
CA GLY A 18 7.78 -17.78 15.77
C GLY A 18 8.87 -18.69 16.31
N ARG A 19 9.05 -19.89 15.72
CA ARG A 19 10.05 -20.87 16.14
C ARG A 19 11.49 -20.43 15.85
N LEU A 20 11.71 -19.68 14.78
CA LEU A 20 13.01 -19.22 14.32
C LEU A 20 13.30 -17.76 14.71
N ALA A 21 12.56 -17.19 15.66
CA ALA A 21 12.71 -15.80 16.09
C ALA A 21 14.08 -15.46 16.73
N GLN A 22 14.87 -16.47 17.10
CA GLN A 22 16.24 -16.32 17.60
C GLN A 22 17.29 -16.98 16.68
N SER A 23 16.87 -17.43 15.49
CA SER A 23 17.76 -18.02 14.50
C SER A 23 18.58 -16.96 13.78
N ASP A 24 19.45 -17.40 12.87
CA ASP A 24 20.26 -16.53 12.02
C ASP A 24 19.45 -15.33 11.49
N PRO A 25 19.94 -14.08 11.70
CA PRO A 25 19.32 -12.88 11.14
C PRO A 25 18.98 -12.97 9.65
N GLN A 26 19.77 -13.70 8.86
CA GLN A 26 19.52 -13.90 7.44
C GLN A 26 18.24 -14.73 7.20
N VAL A 27 18.08 -15.83 7.93
CA VAL A 27 16.88 -16.68 7.87
C VAL A 27 15.64 -15.91 8.34
N GLN A 28 15.76 -15.13 9.42
CA GLN A 28 14.66 -14.28 9.89
C GLN A 28 14.22 -13.29 8.82
N GLN A 29 15.18 -12.70 8.10
CA GLN A 29 14.88 -11.75 7.06
C GLN A 29 14.24 -12.42 5.84
N GLU A 30 14.70 -13.59 5.41
CA GLU A 30 14.07 -14.37 4.34
C GLU A 30 12.61 -14.72 4.69
N LEU A 31 12.37 -15.21 5.92
CA LEU A 31 11.02 -15.51 6.39
C LEU A 31 10.12 -14.27 6.43
N GLU A 32 10.67 -13.11 6.79
CA GLU A 32 9.94 -11.84 6.77
C GLU A 32 9.54 -11.44 5.34
N VAL A 33 10.44 -11.61 4.36
CA VAL A 33 10.17 -11.36 2.94
C VAL A 33 9.08 -12.28 2.42
N ILE A 34 9.16 -13.59 2.70
CA ILE A 34 8.14 -14.57 2.27
C ILE A 34 6.79 -14.23 2.89
N HIS A 35 6.79 -13.91 4.19
CA HIS A 35 5.57 -13.58 4.93
C HIS A 35 4.92 -12.30 4.40
N ARG A 36 5.73 -11.27 4.11
CA ARG A 36 5.27 -10.04 3.47
C ARG A 36 4.61 -10.31 2.12
N ASN A 37 5.24 -11.10 1.26
CA ASN A 37 4.70 -11.45 -0.06
C ASN A 37 3.41 -12.26 0.04
N GLY A 38 3.33 -13.19 0.99
CA GLY A 38 2.12 -13.97 1.23
C GLY A 38 0.95 -13.11 1.73
N LEU A 39 1.19 -12.17 2.65
CA LEU A 39 0.17 -11.18 3.06
C LEU A 39 -0.31 -10.31 1.89
N ARG A 40 0.63 -9.87 1.04
CA ARG A 40 0.32 -9.08 -0.16
C ARG A 40 -0.55 -9.87 -1.13
N LEU A 41 -0.20 -11.13 -1.42
CA LEU A 41 -1.01 -12.02 -2.25
C LEU A 41 -2.41 -12.23 -1.66
N GLY A 42 -2.52 -12.36 -0.33
CA GLY A 42 -3.80 -12.47 0.37
C GLY A 42 -4.67 -11.24 0.20
N LYS A 43 -4.11 -10.05 0.33
CA LYS A 43 -4.82 -8.80 0.06
C LYS A 43 -5.33 -8.77 -1.38
N LEU A 44 -4.47 -9.07 -2.36
CA LEU A 44 -4.85 -9.09 -3.78
C LEU A 44 -6.00 -10.06 -4.07
N VAL A 45 -5.87 -11.30 -3.58
CA VAL A 45 -6.91 -12.33 -3.73
C VAL A 45 -8.21 -11.88 -3.07
N ASN A 46 -8.16 -11.32 -1.86
CA ASN A 46 -9.35 -10.86 -1.16
C ASN A 46 -10.01 -9.68 -1.87
N THR A 47 -9.24 -8.68 -2.32
CA THR A 47 -9.75 -7.55 -3.09
C THR A 47 -10.41 -8.01 -4.39
N LEU A 48 -9.79 -8.96 -5.11
CA LEU A 48 -10.35 -9.51 -6.34
C LEU A 48 -11.65 -10.29 -6.09
N LEU A 49 -11.71 -11.08 -5.01
CA LEU A 49 -12.91 -11.82 -4.63
C LEU A 49 -14.05 -10.90 -4.16
N ASP A 50 -13.73 -9.87 -3.38
CA ASP A 50 -14.69 -8.85 -2.96
C ASP A 50 -15.28 -8.14 -4.19
N PHE A 51 -14.41 -7.73 -5.11
CA PHE A 51 -14.81 -7.11 -6.36
C PHE A 51 -15.70 -8.03 -7.22
N SER A 52 -15.31 -9.29 -7.41
CA SER A 52 -16.10 -10.29 -8.15
C SER A 52 -17.48 -10.53 -7.53
N ARG A 53 -17.62 -10.44 -6.20
CA ARG A 53 -18.92 -10.53 -5.52
C ARG A 53 -19.80 -9.33 -5.79
N ILE A 54 -19.23 -8.12 -5.89
CA ILE A 54 -19.96 -6.89 -6.23
C ILE A 54 -20.51 -6.99 -7.65
N GLU A 55 -19.67 -7.29 -8.65
CA GLU A 55 -20.12 -7.39 -10.05
C GLU A 55 -21.18 -8.47 -10.25
N ALA A 56 -21.10 -9.57 -9.49
CA ALA A 56 -22.11 -10.62 -9.52
C ALA A 56 -23.42 -10.26 -8.80
N GLY A 57 -23.53 -9.07 -8.18
CA GLY A 57 -24.66 -8.67 -7.35
C GLY A 57 -24.82 -9.51 -6.08
N ARG A 58 -23.75 -10.19 -5.63
CA ARG A 58 -23.76 -11.13 -4.51
C ARG A 58 -23.21 -10.54 -3.22
N MET A 59 -22.73 -9.30 -3.25
CA MET A 59 -22.32 -8.60 -2.04
C MET A 59 -23.57 -8.12 -1.30
N GLN A 60 -23.81 -8.69 -0.13
CA GLN A 60 -24.87 -8.25 0.78
C GLN A 60 -24.23 -7.29 1.79
N ALA A 61 -24.64 -6.03 1.73
CA ALA A 61 -24.26 -5.03 2.72
C ALA A 61 -25.21 -5.12 3.91
N THR A 62 -24.66 -4.92 5.11
CA THR A 62 -25.44 -4.88 6.35
C THR A 62 -25.31 -3.49 6.94
N TYR A 63 -26.36 -2.68 6.80
CA TYR A 63 -26.31 -1.28 7.19
C TYR A 63 -26.82 -1.08 8.61
N GLU A 64 -26.05 -0.33 9.40
CA GLU A 64 -26.42 0.08 10.75
C GLU A 64 -26.23 1.59 10.93
N PRO A 65 -27.07 2.25 11.76
CA PRO A 65 -26.88 3.65 12.08
C PRO A 65 -25.55 3.83 12.83
N ALA A 66 -24.69 4.71 12.33
CA ALA A 66 -23.40 4.99 12.95
C ALA A 66 -23.13 6.49 13.06
N ASP A 67 -22.38 6.86 14.10
CA ASP A 67 -21.69 8.14 14.15
C ASP A 67 -20.50 8.07 13.17
N LEU A 68 -20.73 8.56 11.95
CA LEU A 68 -19.75 8.52 10.88
C LEU A 68 -18.46 9.26 11.27
N ALA A 69 -18.57 10.36 12.03
CA ALA A 69 -17.42 11.14 12.45
C ALA A 69 -16.56 10.35 13.45
N ALA A 70 -17.18 9.70 14.44
CA ALA A 70 -16.49 8.87 15.42
C ALA A 70 -15.81 7.66 14.75
N VAL A 71 -16.54 6.89 13.93
CA VAL A 71 -16.00 5.71 13.23
C VAL A 71 -14.85 6.10 12.30
N THR A 72 -14.99 7.19 11.56
CA THR A 72 -13.93 7.68 10.66
C THR A 72 -12.70 8.16 11.42
N SER A 73 -12.89 8.86 12.55
CA SER A 73 -11.80 9.29 13.41
C SER A 73 -11.06 8.11 14.05
N GLU A 74 -11.78 7.07 14.47
CA GLU A 74 -11.18 5.84 15.01
C GLU A 74 -10.30 5.15 13.97
N LEU A 75 -10.81 4.95 12.75
CA LEU A 75 -10.05 4.35 11.65
C LEU A 75 -8.83 5.20 11.25
N ALA A 76 -8.98 6.53 11.24
CA ALA A 76 -7.89 7.46 10.99
C ALA A 76 -6.80 7.35 12.07
N SER A 77 -7.18 7.19 13.34
CA SER A 77 -6.25 7.11 14.48
C SER A 77 -5.25 5.97 14.35
N VAL A 78 -5.63 4.87 13.69
CA VAL A 78 -4.75 3.71 13.49
C VAL A 78 -3.54 4.04 12.60
N PHE A 79 -3.67 5.04 11.72
CA PHE A 79 -2.56 5.51 10.88
C PHE A 79 -1.66 6.55 11.55
N ARG A 80 -2.05 7.12 12.70
CA ARG A 80 -1.31 8.22 13.33
C ARG A 80 0.17 7.90 13.53
N SER A 81 0.47 6.76 14.15
CA SER A 81 1.86 6.35 14.37
C SER A 81 2.65 6.16 13.08
N ALA A 82 1.99 5.70 12.01
CA ALA A 82 2.64 5.52 10.71
C ALA A 82 2.93 6.88 10.04
N ILE A 83 1.97 7.80 10.06
CA ILE A 83 2.11 9.13 9.47
C ILE A 83 3.17 9.96 10.24
N ASP A 84 3.15 9.91 11.58
CA ASP A 84 4.14 10.61 12.42
C ASP A 84 5.57 10.08 12.15
N ARG A 85 5.73 8.75 12.05
CA ARG A 85 7.00 8.11 11.70
C ARG A 85 7.46 8.43 10.27
N ALA A 86 6.55 8.84 9.39
CA ALA A 86 6.85 9.31 8.04
C ALA A 86 7.39 10.74 8.01
N GLY A 87 7.33 11.46 9.14
CA GLY A 87 7.66 12.89 9.23
C GLY A 87 6.56 13.79 8.67
N LEU A 88 5.31 13.32 8.62
CA LEU A 88 4.17 14.05 8.08
C LEU A 88 3.26 14.57 9.19
N ASP A 89 2.64 15.73 8.97
CA ASP A 89 1.58 16.24 9.84
C ASP A 89 0.28 15.47 9.61
N PHE A 90 -0.39 15.05 10.70
CA PHE A 90 -1.66 14.35 10.60
C PHE A 90 -2.82 15.08 11.28
N ILE A 91 -3.72 15.62 10.46
CA ILE A 91 -4.88 16.40 10.88
C ILE A 91 -6.12 15.51 10.81
N VAL A 92 -6.82 15.36 11.94
CA VAL A 92 -8.10 14.65 12.01
C VAL A 92 -9.13 15.60 12.61
N ASP A 93 -10.11 16.00 11.82
CA ASP A 93 -11.11 17.00 12.17
C ASP A 93 -12.49 16.45 11.80
N CYS A 94 -13.01 15.62 12.70
CA CYS A 94 -14.28 14.91 12.54
C CYS A 94 -15.23 15.29 13.68
N PRO A 95 -15.84 16.50 13.65
CA PRO A 95 -16.87 16.87 14.60
C PRO A 95 -18.11 15.96 14.41
N PRO A 96 -18.87 15.68 15.48
CA PRO A 96 -20.12 14.94 15.40
C PRO A 96 -21.07 15.54 14.36
N LEU A 97 -21.82 14.66 13.70
CA LEU A 97 -22.89 15.07 12.77
C LEU A 97 -24.23 15.02 13.49
N ASP A 98 -25.14 15.93 13.13
CA ASP A 98 -26.46 16.04 13.76
C ASP A 98 -27.43 14.90 13.35
N GLU A 99 -27.13 14.21 12.25
CA GLU A 99 -27.94 13.14 11.69
C GLU A 99 -27.12 11.86 11.49
N PRO A 100 -27.69 10.68 11.80
CA PRO A 100 -26.99 9.41 11.62
C PRO A 100 -26.85 9.07 10.14
N VAL A 101 -25.73 8.43 9.81
CA VAL A 101 -25.51 7.81 8.49
C VAL A 101 -25.56 6.30 8.68
N TYR A 102 -26.23 5.62 7.77
CA TYR A 102 -26.32 4.16 7.77
C TYR A 102 -25.15 3.59 6.97
N ILE A 103 -24.25 2.86 7.63
CA ILE A 103 -23.07 2.29 7.00
C ILE A 103 -22.94 0.81 7.29
N ASP A 104 -22.32 0.07 6.37
CA ASP A 104 -21.69 -1.20 6.68
C ASP A 104 -20.28 -0.90 7.19
N ARG A 105 -20.04 -1.11 8.49
CA ARG A 105 -18.76 -0.77 9.13
C ARG A 105 -17.57 -1.45 8.45
N SER A 106 -17.72 -2.69 7.99
CA SER A 106 -16.63 -3.45 7.38
C SER A 106 -16.25 -2.89 6.00
N MET A 107 -17.24 -2.43 5.24
CA MET A 107 -17.02 -1.77 3.96
C MET A 107 -16.42 -0.38 4.16
N TRP A 108 -16.94 0.37 5.14
CA TRP A 108 -16.42 1.70 5.49
C TRP A 108 -14.96 1.64 5.95
N GLU A 109 -14.60 0.64 6.76
CA GLU A 109 -13.22 0.33 7.12
C GLU A 109 -12.36 0.17 5.86
N LYS A 110 -12.75 -0.70 4.91
CA LYS A 110 -11.99 -0.88 3.66
C LYS A 110 -11.82 0.42 2.87
N VAL A 111 -12.86 1.25 2.81
CA VAL A 111 -12.82 2.55 2.14
C VAL A 111 -11.74 3.44 2.78
N MET A 112 -11.82 3.65 4.08
CA MET A 112 -10.91 4.53 4.79
C MET A 112 -9.46 4.02 4.80
N LEU A 113 -9.26 2.73 5.04
CA LEU A 113 -7.93 2.12 5.04
C LEU A 113 -7.27 2.24 3.66
N ASN A 114 -8.04 2.10 2.57
CA ASN A 114 -7.51 2.27 1.21
C ASN A 114 -7.05 3.71 0.97
N LEU A 115 -7.91 4.69 1.23
CA LEU A 115 -7.61 6.11 1.00
C LEU A 115 -6.43 6.59 1.86
N LEU A 116 -6.38 6.22 3.14
CA LEU A 116 -5.28 6.60 4.04
C LEU A 116 -3.97 5.93 3.65
N SER A 117 -4.01 4.66 3.22
CA SER A 117 -2.82 3.99 2.72
C SER A 117 -2.28 4.67 1.45
N ASN A 118 -3.15 5.11 0.53
CA ASN A 118 -2.73 5.85 -0.65
C ASN A 118 -2.13 7.21 -0.27
N ALA A 119 -2.79 7.97 0.61
CA ALA A 119 -2.30 9.25 1.09
C ALA A 119 -0.89 9.14 1.69
N LEU A 120 -0.66 8.16 2.57
CA LEU A 120 0.66 7.91 3.15
C LEU A 120 1.70 7.48 2.12
N LYS A 121 1.31 6.62 1.18
CA LYS A 121 2.19 6.08 0.15
C LYS A 121 2.72 7.15 -0.81
N PHE A 122 1.88 8.13 -1.15
CA PHE A 122 2.19 9.15 -2.17
C PHE A 122 2.59 10.52 -1.59
N THR A 123 2.65 10.63 -0.25
CA THR A 123 3.07 11.85 0.45
C THR A 123 4.42 11.65 1.12
N PHE A 124 5.39 12.47 0.73
CA PHE A 124 6.75 12.40 1.26
C PHE A 124 6.99 13.43 2.35
N ASP A 125 6.48 14.65 2.13
CA ASP A 125 6.58 15.79 3.02
C ASP A 125 5.21 16.50 3.11
N GLY A 126 4.99 17.28 4.17
CA GLY A 126 3.76 18.03 4.37
C GLY A 126 2.75 17.29 5.25
N SER A 127 1.50 17.17 4.79
CA SER A 127 0.38 16.77 5.66
C SER A 127 -0.63 15.84 5.00
N ILE A 128 -1.29 15.05 5.83
CA ILE A 128 -2.49 14.29 5.50
C ILE A 128 -3.61 14.76 6.42
N ALA A 129 -4.79 15.01 5.86
CA ALA A 129 -5.95 15.49 6.58
C ALA A 129 -7.18 14.59 6.32
N VAL A 130 -7.88 14.24 7.40
CA VAL A 130 -9.19 13.59 7.36
C VAL A 130 -10.21 14.53 7.98
N VAL A 131 -11.24 14.88 7.22
CA VAL A 131 -12.25 15.86 7.62
C VAL A 131 -13.64 15.31 7.37
N VAL A 132 -14.52 15.40 8.37
CA VAL A 132 -15.95 15.04 8.23
C VAL A 132 -16.80 16.28 8.45
N ARG A 133 -17.75 16.57 7.56
CA ARG A 133 -18.67 17.71 7.65
C ARG A 133 -20.05 17.33 7.14
N ALA A 134 -21.09 18.01 7.61
CA ALA A 134 -22.39 18.02 6.93
C ALA A 134 -22.38 19.11 5.85
N ALA A 135 -22.84 18.79 4.64
CA ALA A 135 -23.05 19.78 3.59
C ALA A 135 -24.20 19.35 2.67
N ASN A 136 -25.09 20.28 2.33
CA ASN A 136 -26.21 20.06 1.40
C ASN A 136 -27.11 18.85 1.76
N GLY A 137 -27.30 18.55 3.05
CA GLY A 137 -28.10 17.39 3.49
C GLY A 137 -27.40 16.04 3.33
N GLU A 138 -26.08 16.03 3.15
CA GLU A 138 -25.25 14.84 3.08
C GLU A 138 -24.08 14.92 4.07
N ALA A 139 -23.59 13.76 4.51
CA ALA A 139 -22.33 13.66 5.20
C ALA A 139 -21.19 13.63 4.17
N VAL A 140 -20.20 14.50 4.35
CA VAL A 140 -19.04 14.64 3.47
C VAL A 140 -17.78 14.26 4.21
N VAL A 141 -17.11 13.22 3.73
CA VAL A 141 -15.81 12.76 4.24
C VAL A 141 -14.74 13.10 3.23
N THR A 142 -13.73 13.85 3.66
CA THR A 142 -12.63 14.29 2.82
C THR A 142 -11.32 13.72 3.34
N VAL A 143 -10.58 13.04 2.48
CA VAL A 143 -9.19 12.63 2.72
C VAL A 143 -8.32 13.43 1.76
N ARG A 144 -7.47 14.30 2.33
CA ARG A 144 -6.57 15.18 1.58
C ARG A 144 -5.13 14.87 1.93
N ASP A 145 -4.28 14.88 0.93
CA ASP A 145 -2.83 14.81 1.06
C ASP A 145 -2.15 15.95 0.30
N THR A 146 -0.90 16.23 0.68
CA THR A 146 -0.01 17.16 -0.03
C THR A 146 1.07 16.41 -0.82
N GLY A 147 0.73 15.22 -1.31
CA GLY A 147 1.65 14.33 -2.00
C GLY A 147 1.96 14.78 -3.43
N ILE A 148 2.40 13.83 -4.24
CA ILE A 148 2.79 14.09 -5.64
C ILE A 148 1.65 14.54 -6.55
N GLY A 149 0.40 14.41 -6.11
CA GLY A 149 -0.77 14.64 -6.93
C GLY A 149 -0.92 13.64 -8.08
N VAL A 150 -1.87 13.91 -8.96
CA VAL A 150 -2.22 13.08 -10.13
C VAL A 150 -2.24 14.00 -11.37
N PRO A 151 -1.53 13.64 -12.44
CA PRO A 151 -1.57 14.36 -13.71
C PRO A 151 -3.00 14.47 -14.26
N ALA A 152 -3.32 15.58 -14.92
CA ALA A 152 -4.67 15.84 -15.41
C ALA A 152 -5.17 14.78 -16.42
N GLU A 153 -4.26 14.18 -17.18
CA GLU A 153 -4.55 13.11 -18.14
C GLU A 153 -4.91 11.77 -17.49
N GLU A 154 -4.42 11.53 -16.26
CA GLU A 154 -4.66 10.30 -15.49
C GLU A 154 -5.94 10.39 -14.65
N MET A 155 -6.41 11.61 -14.34
CA MET A 155 -7.60 11.87 -13.51
C MET A 155 -8.87 11.12 -13.97
N PRO A 156 -9.24 11.07 -15.27
CA PRO A 156 -10.43 10.35 -15.72
C PRO A 156 -10.36 8.85 -15.46
N ARG A 157 -9.15 8.29 -15.37
CA ARG A 157 -8.87 6.86 -15.27
C ARG A 157 -8.54 6.44 -13.84
N LEU A 158 -8.56 7.36 -12.88
CA LEU A 158 -8.12 7.12 -11.51
C LEU A 158 -8.89 5.99 -10.80
N PHE A 159 -10.16 5.81 -11.16
CA PHE A 159 -11.02 4.75 -10.64
C PHE A 159 -11.13 3.52 -11.57
N GLU A 160 -10.39 3.50 -12.69
CA GLU A 160 -10.33 2.33 -13.56
C GLU A 160 -9.58 1.17 -12.88
N ARG A 161 -9.97 -0.05 -13.26
CA ARG A 161 -9.41 -1.28 -12.69
C ARG A 161 -8.05 -1.58 -13.29
N PHE A 162 -7.15 -2.05 -12.45
CA PHE A 162 -5.75 -2.36 -12.81
C PHE A 162 -4.99 -1.15 -13.36
N HIS A 163 -5.58 0.04 -13.25
CA HIS A 163 -4.97 1.27 -13.70
C HIS A 163 -3.94 1.74 -12.68
N ARG A 164 -2.76 2.11 -13.17
CA ARG A 164 -1.67 2.63 -12.37
C ARG A 164 -0.97 3.70 -13.20
N ILE A 165 -0.68 4.83 -12.54
CA ILE A 165 0.13 5.89 -13.13
C ILE A 165 1.57 5.39 -13.23
N GLU A 166 2.08 5.23 -14.45
CA GLU A 166 3.47 4.85 -14.69
C GLU A 166 4.40 6.00 -14.31
N ASN A 167 5.60 5.69 -13.80
CA ASN A 167 6.63 6.68 -13.41
C ASN A 167 6.25 7.66 -12.27
N ALA A 168 5.12 7.50 -11.61
CA ALA A 168 4.76 8.31 -10.44
C ALA A 168 5.71 8.06 -9.26
N ARG A 169 6.33 9.12 -8.74
CA ARG A 169 7.20 9.03 -7.55
C ARG A 169 6.38 8.56 -6.35
N SER A 170 6.74 7.41 -5.78
CA SER A 170 6.00 6.76 -4.70
C SER A 170 6.95 6.15 -3.68
N ARG A 171 6.53 6.04 -2.40
CA ARG A 171 7.32 5.32 -1.38
C ARG A 171 7.54 3.85 -1.74
N SER A 172 6.70 3.30 -2.63
CA SER A 172 6.87 1.97 -3.24
C SER A 172 6.20 1.86 -4.61
N ASN A 173 6.73 1.04 -5.51
CA ASN A 173 6.06 0.68 -6.78
C ASN A 173 4.97 -0.39 -6.59
N GLU A 174 4.44 -0.53 -5.37
CA GLU A 174 3.49 -1.57 -5.00
C GLU A 174 2.05 -1.06 -5.09
N GLY A 175 1.26 -1.57 -6.03
CA GLY A 175 -0.18 -1.29 -6.11
C GLY A 175 -0.83 -2.18 -7.15
N SER A 176 -2.03 -2.68 -6.86
CA SER A 176 -2.75 -3.55 -7.79
C SER A 176 -3.58 -2.79 -8.84
N GLY A 177 -3.77 -1.49 -8.65
CA GLY A 177 -4.73 -0.70 -9.41
C GLY A 177 -6.19 -1.06 -9.14
N ILE A 178 -6.50 -1.85 -8.11
CA ILE A 178 -7.88 -2.27 -7.79
C ILE A 178 -8.46 -1.47 -6.62
N GLY A 179 -7.60 -0.86 -5.78
CA GLY A 179 -8.00 -0.23 -4.53
C GLY A 179 -9.07 0.85 -4.68
N LEU A 180 -8.82 1.85 -5.52
CA LEU A 180 -9.76 2.97 -5.73
C LEU A 180 -11.04 2.54 -6.46
N ALA A 181 -10.95 1.60 -7.39
CA ALA A 181 -12.13 1.02 -8.04
C ALA A 181 -13.04 0.34 -7.00
N LEU A 182 -12.47 -0.45 -6.08
CA LEU A 182 -13.24 -1.06 -4.98
C LEU A 182 -13.85 0.02 -4.07
N VAL A 183 -13.11 1.08 -3.73
CA VAL A 183 -13.64 2.19 -2.93
C VAL A 183 -14.86 2.80 -3.59
N GLN A 184 -14.81 3.06 -4.90
CA GLN A 184 -15.93 3.63 -5.65
C GLN A 184 -17.16 2.72 -5.58
N GLU A 185 -17.00 1.41 -5.79
CA GLU A 185 -18.10 0.46 -5.71
C GLU A 185 -18.70 0.36 -4.29
N LEU A 186 -17.86 0.32 -3.25
CA LEU A 186 -18.32 0.28 -1.87
C LEU A 186 -19.11 1.54 -1.51
N VAL A 187 -18.66 2.72 -1.93
CA VAL A 187 -19.38 3.98 -1.73
C VAL A 187 -20.71 3.98 -2.51
N ASN A 188 -20.73 3.48 -3.74
CA ASN A 188 -21.95 3.36 -4.53
C ASN A 188 -22.97 2.41 -3.88
N LEU A 189 -22.53 1.32 -3.24
CA LEU A 189 -23.41 0.42 -2.49
C LEU A 189 -24.11 1.15 -1.33
N HIS A 190 -23.43 2.08 -0.67
CA HIS A 190 -24.00 2.96 0.36
C HIS A 190 -24.89 4.07 -0.22
N GLY A 191 -25.22 4.05 -1.52
CA GLY A 191 -25.96 5.11 -2.20
C GLY A 191 -25.25 6.46 -2.22
N GLY A 192 -23.94 6.46 -1.98
CA GLY A 192 -23.11 7.66 -1.98
C GLY A 192 -22.41 7.92 -3.30
N ALA A 193 -21.54 8.93 -3.30
CA ALA A 193 -20.67 9.25 -4.41
C ALA A 193 -19.27 9.62 -3.92
N ILE A 194 -18.24 9.10 -4.61
CA ILE A 194 -16.85 9.53 -4.42
C ILE A 194 -16.38 10.38 -5.62
N SER A 195 -15.59 11.40 -5.33
CA SER A 195 -14.93 12.25 -6.32
C SER A 195 -13.49 12.52 -5.90
N ALA A 196 -12.62 12.80 -6.86
CA ALA A 196 -11.23 13.18 -6.60
C ALA A 196 -10.93 14.51 -7.30
N ARG A 197 -10.15 15.36 -6.63
CA ARG A 197 -9.51 16.54 -7.22
C ARG A 197 -8.02 16.46 -6.90
N SER A 198 -7.17 16.66 -7.89
CA SER A 198 -5.73 16.58 -7.72
C SER A 198 -5.04 17.54 -8.68
N THR A 199 -3.92 18.10 -8.23
CA THR A 199 -2.98 18.84 -9.06
C THR A 199 -1.61 18.19 -8.88
N GLU A 200 -0.94 17.87 -9.98
CA GLU A 200 0.42 17.33 -9.93
C GLU A 200 1.35 18.27 -9.16
N GLY A 201 2.06 17.72 -8.18
CA GLY A 201 2.94 18.44 -7.26
C GLY A 201 2.28 19.13 -6.06
N GLU A 202 0.94 19.24 -6.00
CA GLU A 202 0.23 19.88 -4.88
C GLU A 202 -0.51 18.90 -3.96
N GLY A 203 -0.80 17.69 -4.47
CA GLY A 203 -1.45 16.62 -3.73
C GLY A 203 -2.87 16.30 -4.21
N THR A 204 -3.51 15.34 -3.53
CA THR A 204 -4.83 14.83 -3.92
C THR A 204 -5.86 15.03 -2.82
N THR A 205 -7.11 15.28 -3.21
CA THR A 205 -8.27 15.35 -2.34
C THR A 205 -9.35 14.40 -2.83
N PHE A 206 -9.65 13.37 -2.03
CA PHE A 206 -10.81 12.51 -2.22
C PHE A 206 -11.96 13.01 -1.37
N SER A 207 -13.15 13.13 -1.96
CA SER A 207 -14.38 13.55 -1.28
C SER A 207 -15.48 12.52 -1.51
N ILE A 208 -15.93 11.90 -0.41
CA ILE A 208 -17.05 10.97 -0.35
C ILE A 208 -18.26 11.71 0.19
N ARG A 209 -19.42 11.55 -0.44
CA ARG A 209 -20.71 12.06 0.01
C ARG A 209 -21.64 10.89 0.27
N LEU A 210 -22.24 10.85 1.46
CA LEU A 210 -23.21 9.84 1.88
C LEU A 210 -24.52 10.54 2.29
N PRO A 211 -25.70 10.07 1.84
CA PRO A 211 -26.96 10.63 2.29
C PRO A 211 -27.18 10.32 3.78
N PHE A 212 -27.82 11.25 4.50
CA PHE A 212 -28.29 10.98 5.86
C PHE A 212 -29.48 10.00 5.87
N GLY A 213 -29.65 9.31 7.01
CA GLY A 213 -30.73 8.35 7.20
C GLY A 213 -30.62 7.11 6.30
N ALA A 214 -31.73 6.38 6.16
CA ALA A 214 -31.78 5.09 5.49
C ALA A 214 -32.69 5.05 4.25
N ALA A 215 -33.31 6.17 3.86
CA ALA A 215 -34.36 6.19 2.83
C ALA A 215 -33.89 5.74 1.43
N HIS A 216 -32.58 5.81 1.17
CA HIS A 216 -31.95 5.38 -0.08
C HIS A 216 -31.52 3.90 -0.07
N LEU A 217 -31.61 3.23 1.09
CA LEU A 217 -31.16 1.85 1.28
C LEU A 217 -32.34 0.88 1.18
N SER A 218 -32.04 -0.35 0.78
CA SER A 218 -33.03 -1.44 0.81
C SER A 218 -33.41 -1.78 2.24
N SER A 219 -34.72 -1.89 2.52
CA SER A 219 -35.24 -2.24 3.85
C SER A 219 -34.72 -3.59 4.36
N ASP A 220 -34.44 -4.52 3.45
CA ASP A 220 -33.99 -5.88 3.78
C ASP A 220 -32.53 -5.94 4.25
N ALA A 221 -31.77 -4.85 4.04
CA ALA A 221 -30.37 -4.72 4.40
C ALA A 221 -30.13 -3.91 5.69
N LEU A 222 -31.19 -3.35 6.28
CA LEU A 222 -31.12 -2.55 7.50
C LEU A 222 -31.13 -3.46 8.73
N THR A 223 -30.13 -3.29 9.60
CA THR A 223 -30.10 -4.00 10.89
C THR A 223 -30.71 -3.11 11.96
N PRO A 224 -31.69 -3.59 12.75
CA PRO A 224 -32.13 -2.89 13.94
C PRO A 224 -30.94 -2.73 14.89
N GLN A 225 -30.84 -1.56 15.54
CA GLN A 225 -29.80 -1.21 16.50
C GLN A 225 -29.61 -2.33 17.54
N ALA A 226 -28.60 -3.18 17.36
CA ALA A 226 -28.19 -4.19 18.32
C ALA A 226 -27.10 -3.59 19.22
N ASP A 227 -27.16 -3.90 20.51
CA ASP A 227 -26.23 -3.40 21.53
C ASP A 227 -24.78 -3.44 21.04
N THR A 228 -24.13 -2.28 21.16
CA THR A 228 -22.76 -2.00 20.77
C THR A 228 -21.77 -2.90 21.51
N SER A 229 -21.56 -4.10 21.02
CA SER A 229 -20.32 -4.84 21.26
C SER A 229 -19.39 -4.54 20.10
N ALA A 230 -18.39 -3.70 20.34
CA ALA A 230 -17.37 -3.32 19.38
C ALA A 230 -16.73 -4.60 18.80
N ALA A 231 -17.06 -4.93 17.55
CA ALA A 231 -16.26 -5.88 16.81
C ALA A 231 -14.84 -5.30 16.67
N PRO A 232 -13.79 -6.06 16.97
CA PRO A 232 -12.43 -5.55 16.92
C PRO A 232 -12.11 -5.07 15.50
N VAL A 233 -11.64 -3.83 15.41
CA VAL A 233 -11.16 -3.23 14.16
C VAL A 233 -10.08 -4.13 13.55
N HIS A 234 -10.32 -4.67 12.36
CA HIS A 234 -9.38 -5.55 11.65
C HIS A 234 -8.34 -4.73 10.85
N ALA A 235 -7.92 -3.56 11.36
CA ALA A 235 -6.99 -2.64 10.69
C ALA A 235 -5.53 -3.14 10.62
N SER A 236 -5.22 -4.24 11.32
CA SER A 236 -3.85 -4.80 11.41
C SER A 236 -3.13 -4.98 10.06
N PRO A 237 -3.74 -5.51 8.97
CA PRO A 237 -3.02 -5.74 7.72
C PRO A 237 -2.63 -4.44 7.01
N TYR A 238 -3.54 -3.46 6.96
CA TYR A 238 -3.33 -2.19 6.27
C TYR A 238 -2.34 -1.29 7.02
N VAL A 239 -2.38 -1.30 8.35
CA VAL A 239 -1.49 -0.50 9.19
C VAL A 239 -0.10 -1.12 9.20
N GLN A 240 0.02 -2.45 9.25
CA GLN A 240 1.31 -3.10 9.04
C GLN A 240 1.90 -2.78 7.67
N GLU A 241 1.10 -2.71 6.61
CA GLU A 241 1.54 -2.30 5.28
C GLU A 241 1.99 -0.83 5.24
N ALA A 242 1.19 0.06 5.81
CA ALA A 242 1.51 1.48 5.96
C ALA A 242 2.83 1.71 6.73
N LEU A 243 3.01 1.00 7.85
CA LEU A 243 4.24 1.05 8.66
C LEU A 243 5.46 0.44 7.95
N ARG A 244 5.26 -0.41 6.94
CA ARG A 244 6.35 -1.00 6.13
C ARG A 244 6.96 0.01 5.15
N TRP A 245 6.23 1.02 4.71
CA TRP A 245 6.72 2.02 3.74
C TRP A 245 7.52 3.17 4.37
N LEU A 246 7.65 3.15 5.69
CA LEU A 246 8.37 4.16 6.43
C LEU A 246 9.83 3.78 6.49
N PRO A 247 10.76 4.74 6.30
CA PRO A 247 12.17 4.49 6.59
C PRO A 247 12.26 3.90 8.00
N ARG A 248 12.82 2.70 8.15
CA ARG A 248 13.29 2.25 9.46
C ARG A 248 14.36 3.25 9.83
N GLY A 249 14.03 4.15 10.76
CA GLY A 249 14.91 5.23 11.17
C GLY A 249 16.32 4.69 11.37
N GLN A 250 17.29 5.37 10.72
CA GLN A 250 18.71 5.11 10.84
C GLN A 250 19.07 4.95 12.32
N ARG A 251 19.13 3.70 12.80
CA ARG A 251 19.81 3.36 14.03
C ARG A 251 21.16 2.81 13.63
N GLY A 252 22.13 3.72 13.68
CA GLY A 252 23.55 3.41 13.76
C GLY A 252 24.15 2.91 12.47
N ALA A 253 24.99 3.76 11.88
CA ALA A 253 26.23 3.26 11.29
C ALA A 253 26.95 2.41 12.35
N SER A 254 26.67 1.11 12.35
CA SER A 254 27.52 0.14 13.00
C SER A 254 28.39 -0.43 11.89
N THR A 255 29.68 -0.17 12.05
CA THR A 255 30.80 -0.75 11.32
C THR A 255 30.50 -2.17 10.87
N VAL A 256 30.70 -2.41 9.58
CA VAL A 256 30.69 -3.72 8.94
C VAL A 256 31.73 -4.60 9.65
N ASP A 257 31.28 -5.40 10.61
CA ASP A 257 32.03 -6.55 11.06
C ASP A 257 31.81 -7.65 10.03
N THR A 258 32.82 -7.83 9.18
CA THR A 258 33.04 -9.01 8.35
C THR A 258 33.02 -10.26 9.23
N ILE A 259 32.13 -11.21 8.95
CA ILE A 259 32.20 -12.56 9.50
C ILE A 259 32.36 -13.54 8.34
N ASP A 260 33.40 -14.35 8.46
CA ASP A 260 33.90 -15.35 7.54
C ASP A 260 32.81 -16.36 7.12
N GLY A 261 32.38 -16.28 5.86
CA GLY A 261 31.94 -17.43 5.09
C GLY A 261 33.12 -17.92 4.25
N GLU A 262 33.41 -19.23 4.29
CA GLU A 262 34.54 -19.81 3.57
C GLU A 262 34.56 -19.35 2.10
N PRO A 263 35.65 -18.70 1.64
CA PRO A 263 35.71 -18.15 0.30
C PRO A 263 35.89 -19.27 -0.72
N VAL A 264 35.04 -19.25 -1.75
CA VAL A 264 35.34 -19.92 -3.02
C VAL A 264 36.52 -19.19 -3.64
N THR A 265 37.73 -19.69 -3.35
CA THR A 265 38.99 -19.09 -3.78
C THR A 265 39.28 -19.44 -5.24
N GLY A 266 38.89 -18.54 -6.13
CA GLY A 266 39.59 -18.30 -7.39
C GLY A 266 40.28 -16.93 -7.33
N PRO A 267 41.55 -16.78 -7.74
CA PRO A 267 42.20 -15.47 -7.77
C PRO A 267 41.63 -14.68 -8.95
N GLY A 268 40.64 -13.83 -8.69
CA GLY A 268 40.04 -12.94 -9.66
C GLY A 268 39.43 -11.73 -8.97
N ILE A 269 39.57 -10.56 -9.57
CA ILE A 269 38.91 -9.32 -9.15
C ILE A 269 37.42 -9.62 -8.96
N ALA A 270 36.84 -9.25 -7.81
CA ALA A 270 35.41 -9.45 -7.56
C ALA A 270 34.61 -8.80 -8.70
N ALA A 271 33.90 -9.62 -9.48
CA ALA A 271 33.16 -9.12 -10.64
C ALA A 271 32.07 -8.16 -10.17
N ARG A 272 31.94 -7.03 -10.85
CA ARG A 272 31.00 -5.96 -10.52
C ARG A 272 29.67 -6.25 -11.18
N VAL A 273 28.61 -6.33 -10.39
CA VAL A 273 27.26 -6.56 -10.87
C VAL A 273 26.42 -5.32 -10.62
N LEU A 274 25.80 -4.79 -11.68
CA LEU A 274 24.77 -3.76 -11.57
C LEU A 274 23.38 -4.41 -11.59
N ILE A 275 22.57 -4.13 -10.58
CA ILE A 275 21.15 -4.54 -10.54
C ILE A 275 20.29 -3.32 -10.85
N ALA A 276 19.46 -3.42 -11.89
CA ALA A 276 18.43 -2.45 -12.22
C ALA A 276 17.06 -3.13 -12.05
N ASP A 277 16.30 -2.72 -11.05
CA ASP A 277 14.97 -3.27 -10.78
C ASP A 277 14.19 -2.20 -10.02
N ASP A 278 12.90 -2.02 -10.30
CA ASP A 278 12.10 -0.93 -9.73
C ASP A 278 11.51 -1.30 -8.35
N ASN A 279 11.48 -2.59 -8.02
CA ASN A 279 11.01 -3.15 -6.78
C ASN A 279 12.13 -3.19 -5.72
N ALA A 280 11.97 -2.41 -4.66
CA ALA A 280 12.95 -2.32 -3.56
C ALA A 280 13.24 -3.67 -2.89
N ASP A 281 12.22 -4.54 -2.78
CA ASP A 281 12.38 -5.85 -2.17
C ASP A 281 13.22 -6.79 -3.03
N MET A 282 13.00 -6.77 -4.35
CA MET A 282 13.75 -7.58 -5.31
C MET A 282 15.19 -7.07 -5.42
N ARG A 283 15.39 -5.75 -5.48
CA ARG A 283 16.72 -5.14 -5.41
C ARG A 283 17.49 -5.55 -4.16
N GLU A 284 16.86 -5.46 -2.99
CA GLU A 284 17.51 -5.82 -1.74
C GLU A 284 17.85 -7.32 -1.69
N TYR A 285 16.92 -8.18 -2.12
CA TYR A 285 17.14 -9.61 -2.22
C TYR A 285 18.30 -9.98 -3.16
N LEU A 286 18.28 -9.49 -4.40
CA LEU A 286 19.32 -9.75 -5.40
C LEU A 286 20.67 -9.18 -4.95
N SER A 287 20.67 -8.00 -4.31
CA SER A 287 21.90 -7.38 -3.80
C SER A 287 22.55 -8.25 -2.73
N ARG A 288 21.76 -8.79 -1.80
CA ARG A 288 22.26 -9.69 -0.76
C ARG A 288 22.73 -11.02 -1.31
N LEU A 289 21.97 -11.61 -2.24
CA LEU A 289 22.31 -12.89 -2.86
C LEU A 289 23.64 -12.81 -3.59
N LEU A 290 23.85 -11.76 -4.38
CA LEU A 290 25.07 -11.59 -5.17
C LEU A 290 26.24 -11.11 -4.29
N ALA A 291 26.02 -10.21 -3.34
CA ALA A 291 27.08 -9.82 -2.40
C ALA A 291 27.54 -11.00 -1.54
N GLY A 292 26.61 -11.84 -1.06
CA GLY A 292 26.90 -13.06 -0.33
C GLY A 292 27.66 -14.11 -1.14
N ALA A 293 27.57 -14.06 -2.47
CA ALA A 293 28.36 -14.88 -3.39
C ALA A 293 29.74 -14.26 -3.74
N GLY A 294 30.10 -13.11 -3.15
CA GLY A 294 31.40 -12.45 -3.33
C GLY A 294 31.49 -11.44 -4.46
N TYR A 295 30.35 -11.02 -5.05
CA TYR A 295 30.31 -9.98 -6.09
C TYR A 295 30.30 -8.56 -5.49
N GLU A 296 30.88 -7.60 -6.21
CA GLU A 296 30.71 -6.18 -5.88
C GLU A 296 29.40 -5.69 -6.51
N VAL A 297 28.40 -5.42 -5.68
CA VAL A 297 27.04 -5.13 -6.17
C VAL A 297 26.70 -3.65 -6.04
N ARG A 298 26.20 -3.07 -7.13
CA ARG A 298 25.56 -1.76 -7.15
C ARG A 298 24.10 -1.93 -7.59
N ALA A 299 23.17 -1.30 -6.89
CA ALA A 299 21.74 -1.37 -7.23
C ALA A 299 21.20 0.02 -7.57
N VAL A 300 20.35 0.09 -8.60
CA VAL A 300 19.64 1.28 -9.07
C VAL A 300 18.17 0.96 -9.30
N ASN A 301 17.30 1.95 -9.19
CA ASN A 301 15.84 1.78 -9.12
C ASN A 301 15.12 1.92 -10.48
N ASP A 302 15.82 2.20 -11.57
CA ASP A 302 15.26 2.23 -12.92
C ASP A 302 16.34 2.21 -14.01
N GLY A 303 15.91 2.08 -15.27
CA GLY A 303 16.83 1.91 -16.39
C GLY A 303 17.63 3.16 -16.77
N LEU A 304 17.17 4.37 -16.44
CA LEU A 304 17.92 5.59 -16.77
C LEU A 304 19.12 5.74 -15.83
N ASP A 305 18.90 5.53 -14.53
CA ASP A 305 19.98 5.48 -13.54
C ASP A 305 20.93 4.30 -13.82
N ALA A 306 20.42 3.20 -14.37
CA ALA A 306 21.24 2.08 -14.83
C ALA A 306 22.14 2.47 -16.00
N LEU A 307 21.61 3.13 -17.01
CA LEU A 307 22.37 3.59 -18.17
C LEU A 307 23.47 4.57 -17.75
N ASP A 308 23.17 5.52 -16.87
CA ASP A 308 24.14 6.47 -16.34
C ASP A 308 25.20 5.78 -15.49
N ALA A 309 24.82 4.81 -14.65
CA ALA A 309 25.76 4.02 -13.85
C ALA A 309 26.71 3.19 -14.73
N ILE A 310 26.21 2.55 -15.80
CA ILE A 310 27.02 1.74 -16.72
C ILE A 310 28.02 2.62 -17.48
N ARG A 311 27.60 3.81 -17.93
CA ARG A 311 28.46 4.77 -18.63
C ARG A 311 29.53 5.36 -17.73
N ALA A 312 29.19 5.63 -16.46
CA ALA A 312 30.15 6.13 -15.49
C ALA A 312 31.19 5.07 -15.11
N GLN A 313 30.76 3.81 -14.95
CA GLN A 313 31.63 2.70 -14.62
C GLN A 313 31.04 1.39 -15.15
N ALA A 314 31.68 0.83 -16.18
CA ALA A 314 31.22 -0.41 -16.81
C ALA A 314 31.25 -1.59 -15.82
N PRO A 315 30.10 -2.23 -15.53
CA PRO A 315 30.04 -3.45 -14.73
C PRO A 315 30.43 -4.66 -15.59
N ASP A 316 30.71 -5.78 -14.92
CA ASP A 316 31.00 -7.07 -15.55
C ASP A 316 29.71 -7.84 -15.89
N LEU A 317 28.61 -7.56 -15.18
CA LEU A 317 27.27 -8.10 -15.45
C LEU A 317 26.20 -7.05 -15.10
N VAL A 318 25.13 -6.99 -15.90
CA VAL A 318 23.92 -6.23 -15.59
C VAL A 318 22.76 -7.21 -15.41
N VAL A 319 22.09 -7.13 -14.26
CA VAL A 319 20.83 -7.83 -14.00
C VAL A 319 19.73 -6.76 -14.05
N SER A 320 18.94 -6.75 -15.12
CA SER A 320 17.88 -5.77 -15.33
C SER A 320 16.52 -6.43 -15.31
N ASP A 321 15.56 -5.87 -14.60
CA ASP A 321 14.15 -6.17 -14.84
C ASP A 321 13.76 -5.70 -16.26
N VAL A 322 12.84 -6.41 -16.88
CA VAL A 322 12.31 -6.09 -18.21
C VAL A 322 11.37 -4.90 -18.11
N MET A 323 10.57 -4.83 -17.06
CA MET A 323 9.55 -3.80 -16.87
C MET A 323 10.01 -2.79 -15.82
N MET A 324 10.60 -1.68 -16.25
CA MET A 324 11.09 -0.62 -15.36
C MET A 324 10.64 0.78 -15.81
N PRO A 325 10.45 1.72 -14.88
CA PRO A 325 10.07 3.09 -15.20
C PRO A 325 11.20 3.84 -15.94
N ARG A 326 10.84 4.93 -16.64
CA ARG A 326 11.70 5.79 -17.48
C ARG A 326 12.35 5.10 -18.69
N LEU A 327 13.10 4.02 -18.47
CA LEU A 327 13.74 3.21 -19.49
C LEU A 327 13.56 1.74 -19.11
N ASP A 328 12.84 0.98 -19.94
CA ASP A 328 12.63 -0.44 -19.72
C ASP A 328 13.91 -1.26 -19.99
N GLY A 329 13.96 -2.51 -19.52
CA GLY A 329 15.17 -3.33 -19.62
C GLY A 329 15.59 -3.65 -21.05
N LEU A 330 14.65 -3.71 -22.00
CA LEU A 330 14.95 -3.97 -23.41
C LEU A 330 15.53 -2.70 -24.07
N ALA A 331 14.96 -1.54 -23.77
CA ALA A 331 15.44 -0.24 -24.22
C ALA A 331 16.80 0.10 -23.61
N LEU A 332 17.07 -0.30 -22.37
CA LEU A 332 18.38 -0.22 -21.74
C LEU A 332 19.43 -1.02 -22.54
N VAL A 333 19.14 -2.28 -22.88
CA VAL A 333 20.05 -3.11 -23.69
C VAL A 333 20.28 -2.51 -25.08
N ALA A 334 19.26 -1.91 -25.69
CA ALA A 334 19.40 -1.25 -26.99
C ALA A 334 20.23 0.06 -26.94
N ALA A 335 20.34 0.70 -25.76
CA ALA A 335 21.04 1.96 -25.56
C ALA A 335 22.52 1.80 -25.13
N LEU A 336 22.97 0.56 -24.89
CA LEU A 336 24.33 0.17 -24.53
C LEU A 336 25.13 -0.29 -25.75
#